data_AF-A0AAJ4MM24-F1
#
_entry.id   AF-A0AAJ4MM24-F1
#
_cell.length_a   1.000
_cell.length_b   1.000
_cell.length_c   1.000
_cell.angle_alpha   90.00
_cell.angle_beta   90.00
_cell.angle_gamma   90.00
#
_symmetry.space_group_name_H-M   'P 1'
#
loop_
_entity.id
_entity.type
_entity.pdbx_description
1 polymer ?
#
loop_
_entity_poly.entity_id
_entity_poly.type
_entity_poly.pdbx_seq_one_letter_code
_entity_poly.pdbx_strand_id
1 'polypeptide(L)'
;MEIVVHDNTLKTVAIINNDIPMLPSFFNDNWHRYKDQGAETFIFTVNKFINGQLQDYCRFLNEQAYISFTYDGIDHLFGVENVQESDYQITLTCSSLNLELRNEQANALVNTSSHNIQWYFDQMELISNAQITIGTNEVSSLTRTINYDGQESKLARLISVIGNFNAEFEFITHLNDDGTLDSIILNIYRANDGVNIQGVGTNRNDVSLNFGKNISGITRTGDTTNLFNATKITGSDDLNWNSSEFSYVNSDGVEEFYKRKNDDTAFAPLSLNLFKSQIKSNNGDKWIRKDFQTEYTNVNDMWGYCVSQFKQFAYPTVTYEVLANSSLVLESVGNDRPLSIGDTINIQDDNFMDSDGNVGLLLSARVSEMEISFSNPTLNKITFSNFKKQQSEASADIQAIVNQLVDAATPYIGSISTTNGVQFKNGTGSTTLSAHIYKGSATTETIADSYEWSKDGTVVAPAQTITVDASGVVDKAAYSFKATIAGKVVASQSVTITNVNDGTSPINLVIDSSNGYQFKNNIINTTFTAILYQNNKEIDSDGTKFSYIWSKTNSDGTVDTAWNLAHQTSQKSITITNSDVWQRATFDCTAEPLN
;
A
#
# COMPACT_ATOMS: atom_id res chain seq x y z
N MET A 1 4.58 -6.94 47.99
CA MET A 1 5.94 -7.36 47.57
C MET A 1 6.77 -7.59 48.81
N GLU A 2 7.49 -8.71 48.89
CA GLU A 2 8.34 -9.06 50.03
C GLU A 2 9.81 -8.91 49.64
N ILE A 3 10.56 -8.17 50.45
CA ILE A 3 12.00 -7.99 50.31
C ILE A 3 12.68 -8.68 51.49
N VAL A 4 13.62 -9.56 51.19
CA VAL A 4 14.42 -10.28 52.18
C VAL A 4 15.77 -9.59 52.32
N VAL A 5 16.18 -9.35 53.57
CA VAL A 5 17.49 -8.77 53.91
C VAL A 5 18.36 -9.88 54.46
N HIS A 6 19.56 -10.01 53.90
CA HIS A 6 20.56 -10.98 54.31
C HIS A 6 21.80 -10.30 54.87
N ASP A 7 22.48 -10.97 55.78
CA ASP A 7 23.82 -10.57 56.23
C ASP A 7 24.90 -10.89 55.18
N ASN A 8 26.16 -10.58 55.51
CA ASN A 8 27.30 -10.84 54.63
C ASN A 8 27.63 -12.34 54.43
N THR A 9 26.91 -13.24 55.11
CA THR A 9 26.95 -14.69 54.91
C THR A 9 25.74 -15.22 54.13
N LEU A 10 24.93 -14.31 53.57
CA LEU A 10 23.68 -14.59 52.86
C LEU A 10 22.59 -15.26 53.71
N LYS A 11 22.67 -15.13 55.04
CA LYS A 11 21.60 -15.59 55.92
C LYS A 11 20.54 -14.51 56.06
N THR A 12 19.27 -14.90 55.96
CA THR A 12 18.15 -13.99 56.20
C THR A 12 18.16 -13.46 57.64
N VAL A 13 18.13 -12.12 57.77
CA VAL A 13 18.16 -11.40 59.06
C VAL A 13 16.99 -10.44 59.25
N ALA A 14 16.31 -10.03 58.16
CA ALA A 14 15.09 -9.24 58.24
C ALA A 14 14.21 -9.44 57.00
N ILE A 15 12.92 -9.09 57.13
CA ILE A 15 11.93 -9.08 56.05
C ILE A 15 11.26 -7.71 56.05
N ILE A 16 11.11 -7.14 54.86
CA ILE A 16 10.44 -5.86 54.61
C ILE A 16 9.23 -6.15 53.72
N ASN A 17 8.05 -5.70 54.14
CA ASN A 17 6.81 -5.96 53.43
C ASN A 17 5.77 -4.88 53.76
N ASN A 18 5.30 -4.17 52.72
CA ASN A 18 4.32 -3.09 52.86
C ASN A 18 2.92 -3.57 53.26
N ASP A 19 2.60 -4.85 53.03
CA ASP A 19 1.27 -5.42 53.22
C ASP A 19 1.09 -6.05 54.62
N ILE A 20 2.18 -6.21 55.38
CA ILE A 20 2.17 -6.86 56.70
C ILE A 20 2.29 -5.79 57.81
N PRO A 21 1.28 -5.62 58.66
CA PRO A 21 1.34 -4.67 59.77
C PRO A 21 2.55 -4.89 60.68
N MET A 22 3.18 -3.80 61.11
CA MET A 22 4.35 -3.78 62.01
C MET A 22 5.67 -4.30 61.43
N LEU A 23 5.69 -4.83 60.20
CA LEU A 23 6.96 -5.02 59.49
C LEU A 23 7.45 -3.68 58.92
N PRO A 24 8.76 -3.53 58.66
CA PRO A 24 9.27 -2.40 57.90
C PRO A 24 8.58 -2.30 56.56
N SER A 25 8.13 -1.09 56.23
CA SER A 25 7.64 -0.72 54.90
C SER A 25 8.73 0.01 54.11
N PHE A 26 8.72 -0.15 52.80
CA PHE A 26 9.59 0.56 51.86
C PHE A 26 8.79 1.48 50.93
N PHE A 27 9.44 2.52 50.42
CA PHE A 27 8.90 3.50 49.48
C PHE A 27 10.04 4.14 48.66
N ASN A 28 9.69 5.01 47.71
CA ASN A 28 10.64 5.60 46.75
C ASN A 28 11.50 4.53 46.06
N ASP A 29 10.88 3.39 45.76
CA ASP A 29 11.58 2.26 45.20
C ASP A 29 11.60 2.30 43.67
N ASN A 30 12.73 1.88 43.12
CA ASN A 30 12.91 1.68 41.68
C ASN A 30 13.81 0.46 41.46
N TRP A 31 13.23 -0.59 40.89
CA TRP A 31 13.95 -1.72 40.32
C TRP A 31 14.15 -1.50 38.83
N HIS A 32 15.39 -1.24 38.42
CA HIS A 32 15.77 -0.98 37.03
C HIS A 32 16.52 -2.19 36.48
N ARG A 33 16.05 -2.71 35.35
CA ARG A 33 16.65 -3.84 34.63
C ARG A 33 17.21 -3.37 33.29
N TYR A 34 18.43 -3.79 32.97
CA TYR A 34 19.11 -3.40 31.73
C TYR A 34 19.46 -4.62 30.87
N LYS A 35 18.91 -4.66 29.65
CA LYS A 35 19.11 -5.78 28.72
C LYS A 35 20.56 -5.93 28.27
N ASP A 36 21.24 -4.84 27.91
CA ASP A 36 22.56 -4.92 27.28
C ASP A 36 23.69 -5.25 28.27
N GLN A 37 23.48 -4.99 29.56
CA GLN A 37 24.42 -5.33 30.63
C GLN A 37 24.07 -6.65 31.33
N GLY A 38 22.87 -7.20 31.12
CA GLY A 38 22.33 -8.31 31.92
C GLY A 38 22.26 -8.00 33.42
N ALA A 39 22.28 -6.72 33.79
CA ALA A 39 22.41 -6.25 35.16
C ALA A 39 21.13 -5.55 35.61
N GLU A 40 20.97 -5.44 36.93
CA GLU A 40 19.82 -4.80 37.54
C GLU A 40 20.26 -3.97 38.74
N THR A 41 19.54 -2.88 39.01
CA THR A 41 19.69 -2.06 40.22
C THR A 41 18.38 -2.01 40.96
N PHE A 42 18.44 -1.96 42.28
CA PHE A 42 17.27 -1.77 43.11
C PHE A 42 17.56 -0.72 44.17
N ILE A 43 16.80 0.36 44.15
CA ILE A 43 16.89 1.46 45.11
C ILE A 43 15.59 1.49 45.89
N PHE A 44 15.65 1.67 47.21
CA PHE A 44 14.45 1.86 48.03
C PHE A 44 14.78 2.53 49.37
N THR A 45 13.78 3.18 49.97
CA THR A 45 13.88 3.85 51.27
C THR A 45 13.01 3.15 52.31
N VAL A 46 13.53 3.02 53.54
CA VAL A 46 12.83 2.46 54.71
C VAL A 46 12.81 3.49 55.84
N ASN A 47 11.69 3.61 56.54
CA ASN A 47 11.61 4.43 57.75
C ASN A 47 12.31 3.74 58.93
N LYS A 48 12.95 4.49 59.82
CA LYS A 48 13.65 3.96 61.00
C LYS A 48 12.74 3.76 62.21
N PHE A 49 11.58 4.43 62.23
CA PHE A 49 10.68 4.47 63.37
C PHE A 49 9.32 3.88 63.04
N ILE A 50 8.81 3.03 63.93
CA ILE A 50 7.43 2.56 63.94
C ILE A 50 6.85 2.93 65.30
N ASN A 51 5.70 3.60 65.32
CA ASN A 51 5.04 4.11 66.55
C ASN A 51 5.98 4.91 67.47
N GLY A 52 6.90 5.70 66.89
CA GLY A 52 7.83 6.55 67.63
C GLY A 52 9.02 5.82 68.27
N GLN A 53 9.20 4.52 68.01
CA GLN A 53 10.35 3.73 68.49
C GLN A 53 11.30 3.43 67.34
N LEU A 54 12.61 3.61 67.58
CA LEU A 54 13.66 3.19 66.64
C LEU A 54 13.62 1.67 66.50
N GLN A 55 13.66 1.18 65.27
CA GLN A 55 13.49 -0.23 64.98
C GLN A 55 14.83 -0.97 64.88
N ASP A 56 14.87 -2.16 65.47
CA ASP A 56 16.08 -2.99 65.54
C ASP A 56 16.58 -3.46 64.16
N TYR A 57 15.70 -3.58 63.16
CA TYR A 57 16.08 -4.00 61.81
C TYR A 57 17.01 -3.00 61.13
N CYS A 58 17.05 -1.74 61.58
CA CYS A 58 17.91 -0.71 60.98
C CYS A 58 19.39 -1.15 60.97
N ARG A 59 19.81 -1.96 61.96
CA ARG A 59 21.17 -2.50 62.05
C ARG A 59 21.54 -3.39 60.86
N PHE A 60 20.56 -3.98 60.18
CA PHE A 60 20.76 -4.89 59.05
C PHE A 60 20.70 -4.18 57.69
N LEU A 61 20.30 -2.91 57.65
CA LEU A 61 20.22 -2.12 56.43
C LEU A 61 21.52 -1.31 56.26
N ASN A 62 22.62 -2.00 55.93
CA ASN A 62 23.97 -1.43 55.86
C ASN A 62 24.72 -1.91 54.60
N GLU A 63 25.94 -1.43 54.39
CA GLU A 63 26.77 -1.67 53.20
C GLU A 63 27.21 -3.13 53.04
N GLN A 64 27.05 -3.96 54.07
CA GLN A 64 27.44 -5.38 54.05
C GLN A 64 26.24 -6.30 53.78
N ALA A 65 25.03 -5.74 53.67
CA ALA A 65 23.82 -6.51 53.47
C ALA A 65 23.65 -6.92 52.00
N TYR A 66 22.88 -7.99 51.83
CA TYR A 66 22.32 -8.38 50.53
C TYR A 66 20.80 -8.27 50.59
N ILE A 67 20.20 -7.93 49.47
CA ILE A 67 18.76 -7.79 49.32
C ILE A 67 18.29 -8.81 48.30
N SER A 68 17.21 -9.54 48.57
CA SER A 68 16.60 -10.39 47.55
C SER A 68 15.08 -10.29 47.54
N PHE A 69 14.52 -10.68 46.40
CA PHE A 69 13.08 -10.89 46.22
C PHE A 69 12.86 -11.82 45.03
N THR A 70 11.71 -12.48 45.00
CA THR A 70 11.27 -13.28 43.86
C THR A 70 10.23 -12.51 43.07
N TYR A 71 10.41 -12.39 41.76
CA TYR A 71 9.47 -11.74 40.86
C TYR A 71 9.23 -12.64 39.64
N ASP A 72 7.95 -12.93 39.34
CA ASP A 72 7.55 -13.84 38.26
C ASP A 72 8.23 -15.22 38.33
N GLY A 73 8.45 -15.72 39.57
CA GLY A 73 9.10 -17.00 39.82
C GLY A 73 10.63 -17.01 39.62
N ILE A 74 11.24 -15.85 39.39
CA ILE A 74 12.69 -15.70 39.25
C ILE A 74 13.24 -14.99 40.50
N ASP A 75 14.32 -15.52 41.06
CA ASP A 75 14.99 -14.91 42.20
C ASP A 75 15.92 -13.79 41.74
N HIS A 76 15.90 -12.70 42.49
CA HIS A 76 16.80 -11.57 42.31
C HIS A 76 17.56 -11.34 43.59
N LEU A 77 18.89 -11.28 43.51
CA LEU A 77 19.79 -11.03 44.64
C LEU A 77 20.65 -9.82 44.31
N PHE A 78 20.79 -8.89 45.25
CA PHE A 78 21.52 -7.64 45.09
C PHE A 78 22.48 -7.43 46.27
N GLY A 79 23.71 -7.02 45.98
CA GLY A 79 24.59 -6.47 47.00
C GLY A 79 24.29 -4.98 47.24
N VAL A 80 24.36 -4.52 48.48
CA VAL A 80 24.25 -3.08 48.79
C VAL A 80 25.53 -2.37 48.37
N GLU A 81 25.41 -1.34 47.54
CA GLU A 81 26.54 -0.51 47.06
C GLU A 81 26.65 0.81 47.81
N ASN A 82 25.51 1.39 48.18
CA ASN A 82 25.45 2.65 48.89
C ASN A 82 24.32 2.67 49.90
N VAL A 83 24.59 3.29 51.05
CA VAL A 83 23.63 3.55 52.11
C VAL A 83 23.61 5.04 52.38
N GLN A 84 22.42 5.63 52.29
CA GLN A 84 22.17 6.99 52.74
C GLN A 84 21.26 6.94 53.96
N GLU A 85 21.79 7.34 55.11
CA GLU A 85 21.04 7.37 56.37
C GLU A 85 20.82 8.81 56.85
N SER A 86 19.60 9.08 57.30
CA SER A 86 19.21 10.30 58.01
C SER A 86 18.69 9.95 59.41
N ASP A 87 18.25 10.97 60.15
CA ASP A 87 17.61 10.77 61.45
C ASP A 87 16.43 9.80 61.39
N TYR A 88 15.67 9.80 60.29
CA TYR A 88 14.39 9.08 60.18
C TYR A 88 14.34 7.97 59.14
N GLN A 89 15.28 7.93 58.19
CA GLN A 89 15.20 7.07 57.01
C GLN A 89 16.54 6.49 56.61
N ILE A 90 16.51 5.31 55.99
CA ILE A 90 17.65 4.66 55.35
C ILE A 90 17.26 4.38 53.90
N THR A 91 18.08 4.84 52.95
CA THR A 91 17.95 4.51 51.52
C THR A 91 19.10 3.58 51.12
N LEU A 92 18.77 2.45 50.52
CA LEU A 92 19.74 1.52 49.97
C LEU A 92 19.76 1.65 48.44
N THR A 93 20.97 1.66 47.87
CA THR A 93 21.21 1.46 46.44
C THR A 93 21.90 0.12 46.28
N CYS A 94 21.28 -0.79 45.54
CA CYS A 94 21.70 -2.18 45.41
C CYS A 94 21.85 -2.57 43.93
N SER A 95 22.65 -3.59 43.65
CA SER A 95 22.88 -4.09 42.27
C SER A 95 23.08 -5.61 42.22
N SER A 96 22.60 -6.24 41.15
CA SER A 96 22.40 -7.70 41.10
C SER A 96 23.64 -8.55 40.86
N LEU A 97 24.61 -8.02 40.09
CA LEU A 97 25.83 -8.74 39.79
C LEU A 97 26.76 -8.79 41.01
N ASN A 98 27.61 -9.80 41.07
CA ASN A 98 28.67 -9.85 42.09
C ASN A 98 29.59 -8.62 41.93
N LEU A 99 29.97 -8.01 43.06
CA LEU A 99 30.97 -6.92 43.13
C LEU A 99 32.24 -7.27 42.36
N GLU A 100 32.61 -8.55 42.28
CA GLU A 100 33.76 -9.03 41.51
C GLU A 100 33.64 -8.72 40.02
N LEU A 101 32.54 -9.06 39.36
CA LEU A 101 32.38 -8.79 37.92
C LEU A 101 32.47 -7.29 37.62
N ARG A 102 31.92 -6.45 38.49
CA ARG A 102 31.92 -4.99 38.29
C ARG A 102 33.27 -4.35 38.59
N ASN A 103 33.94 -4.77 39.65
CA ASN A 103 35.11 -4.06 40.18
C ASN A 103 36.44 -4.72 39.84
N GLU A 104 36.49 -6.05 39.70
CA GLU A 104 37.71 -6.72 39.25
C GLU A 104 38.01 -6.39 37.80
N GLN A 105 39.30 -6.42 37.48
CA GLN A 105 39.81 -6.00 36.20
C GLN A 105 40.34 -7.19 35.40
N ALA A 106 40.03 -7.25 34.11
CA ALA A 106 40.64 -8.14 33.14
C ALA A 106 41.80 -7.42 32.43
N ASN A 107 42.99 -8.02 32.46
CA ASN A 107 44.19 -7.46 31.82
C ASN A 107 44.11 -7.50 30.29
N ALA A 108 45.05 -6.83 29.62
CA ALA A 108 45.22 -6.93 28.17
C ALA A 108 45.39 -8.40 27.72
N LEU A 109 44.90 -8.71 26.52
CA LEU A 109 44.99 -10.03 25.89
C LEU A 109 45.62 -9.89 24.51
N VAL A 110 46.79 -10.51 24.33
CA VAL A 110 47.42 -10.68 23.02
C VAL A 110 47.20 -12.12 22.57
N ASN A 111 46.51 -12.28 21.44
CA ASN A 111 46.09 -13.55 20.90
C ASN A 111 46.17 -13.56 19.37
N THR A 112 46.88 -14.55 18.82
CA THR A 112 47.10 -14.72 17.38
C THR A 112 46.33 -15.89 16.78
N SER A 113 45.57 -16.63 17.60
CA SER A 113 44.86 -17.84 17.19
C SER A 113 43.35 -17.70 17.39
N SER A 114 42.59 -18.48 16.63
CA SER A 114 41.12 -18.48 16.73
C SER A 114 40.66 -19.43 17.84
N HIS A 115 39.82 -18.94 18.75
CA HIS A 115 39.33 -19.69 19.91
C HIS A 115 37.81 -19.56 20.08
N ASN A 116 37.19 -20.52 20.75
CA ASN A 116 35.78 -20.45 21.12
C ASN A 116 35.57 -19.53 22.34
N ILE A 117 34.30 -19.22 22.64
CA ILE A 117 33.98 -18.25 23.71
C ILE A 117 34.41 -18.72 25.11
N GLN A 118 34.32 -20.03 25.39
CA GLN A 118 34.76 -20.61 26.67
C GLN A 118 36.23 -20.32 26.95
N TRP A 119 37.10 -20.50 25.94
CA TRP A 119 38.52 -20.22 26.10
C TRP A 119 38.77 -18.78 26.54
N TYR A 120 38.06 -17.79 25.98
CA TYR A 120 38.22 -16.40 26.40
C TYR A 120 37.79 -16.17 27.85
N PHE A 121 36.70 -16.82 28.29
CA PHE A 121 36.24 -16.73 29.67
C PHE A 121 37.25 -17.34 30.64
N ASP A 122 37.84 -18.48 30.28
CA ASP A 122 38.84 -19.17 31.10
C ASP A 122 40.17 -18.40 31.13
N GLN A 123 40.66 -17.93 29.97
CA GLN A 123 41.96 -17.25 29.88
C GLN A 123 42.00 -15.92 30.62
N MET A 124 40.87 -15.22 30.68
CA MET A 124 40.78 -13.93 31.37
C MET A 124 40.09 -14.05 32.74
N GLU A 125 39.79 -15.29 33.17
CA GLU A 125 39.14 -15.61 34.44
C GLU A 125 37.85 -14.79 34.67
N LEU A 126 37.06 -14.59 33.61
CA LEU A 126 35.94 -13.64 33.63
C LEU A 126 34.81 -14.09 34.56
N ILE A 127 34.58 -15.39 34.67
CA ILE A 127 33.48 -15.97 35.44
C ILE A 127 33.96 -16.95 36.53
N SER A 128 35.27 -17.22 36.62
CA SER A 128 35.84 -18.30 37.43
C SER A 128 35.62 -18.16 38.94
N ASN A 129 35.47 -16.94 39.46
CA ASN A 129 35.37 -16.65 40.89
C ASN A 129 33.94 -16.31 41.35
N ALA A 130 33.00 -16.12 40.43
CA ALA A 130 31.72 -15.47 40.71
C ALA A 130 30.53 -16.43 40.94
N GLN A 131 30.78 -17.74 41.13
CA GLN A 131 29.73 -18.79 41.15
C GLN A 131 28.82 -18.76 39.90
N ILE A 132 29.37 -18.28 38.79
CA ILE A 132 28.68 -18.20 37.50
C ILE A 132 29.01 -19.45 36.69
N THR A 133 27.98 -20.08 36.15
CA THR A 133 28.12 -21.19 35.19
C THR A 133 27.44 -20.85 33.88
N ILE A 134 27.97 -21.36 32.77
CA ILE A 134 27.34 -21.18 31.46
C ILE A 134 26.17 -22.16 31.36
N GLY A 135 24.98 -21.63 31.11
CA GLY A 135 23.79 -22.40 30.76
C GLY A 135 23.70 -22.62 29.25
N THR A 136 22.68 -22.03 28.63
CA THR A 136 22.51 -22.05 27.17
C THR A 136 23.69 -21.33 26.50
N ASN A 137 24.26 -21.92 25.45
CA ASN A 137 25.32 -21.29 24.65
C ASN A 137 25.17 -21.61 23.16
N GLU A 138 24.46 -20.74 22.45
CA GLU A 138 24.19 -20.88 21.02
C GLU A 138 25.39 -20.59 20.10
N VAL A 139 26.47 -20.03 20.66
CA VAL A 139 27.68 -19.63 19.91
C VAL A 139 28.89 -20.48 20.26
N SER A 140 28.71 -21.55 21.03
CA SER A 140 29.77 -22.44 21.51
C SER A 140 30.65 -23.04 20.41
N SER A 141 30.10 -23.28 19.22
CA SER A 141 30.83 -23.84 18.07
C SER A 141 31.56 -22.79 17.23
N LEU A 142 31.30 -21.50 17.46
CA LEU A 142 31.97 -20.43 16.74
C LEU A 142 33.37 -20.20 17.31
N THR A 143 34.27 -19.68 16.49
CA THR A 143 35.58 -19.22 16.94
C THR A 143 35.86 -17.80 16.45
N ARG A 144 36.67 -17.05 17.20
CA ARG A 144 37.09 -15.67 16.89
C ARG A 144 38.56 -15.50 17.25
N THR A 145 39.21 -14.49 16.67
CA THR A 145 40.53 -14.03 17.10
C THR A 145 40.37 -12.63 17.68
N ILE A 146 40.26 -12.54 19.00
CA ILE A 146 39.99 -11.29 19.74
C ILE A 146 41.25 -10.87 20.50
N ASN A 147 41.55 -9.56 20.49
CA ASN A 147 42.64 -8.92 21.22
C ASN A 147 42.10 -7.76 22.07
N TYR A 148 42.80 -7.45 23.15
CA TYR A 148 42.51 -6.30 24.01
C TYR A 148 43.81 -5.61 24.41
N ASP A 149 43.94 -4.32 24.13
CA ASP A 149 45.18 -3.56 24.36
C ASP A 149 45.33 -3.05 25.81
N GLY A 150 44.24 -3.04 26.58
CA GLY A 150 44.18 -2.43 27.91
C GLY A 150 43.44 -3.26 28.94
N GLN A 151 43.39 -2.70 30.16
CA GLN A 151 42.64 -3.25 31.27
C GLN A 151 41.23 -2.62 31.31
N GLU A 152 40.22 -3.44 31.58
CA GLU A 152 38.84 -2.99 31.82
C GLU A 152 38.16 -3.90 32.87
N SER A 153 36.97 -3.56 33.34
CA SER A 153 36.26 -4.42 34.29
C SER A 153 35.94 -5.78 33.67
N LYS A 154 35.89 -6.83 34.49
CA LYS A 154 35.53 -8.18 34.03
C LYS A 154 34.16 -8.20 33.33
N LEU A 155 33.19 -7.41 33.81
CA LEU A 155 31.89 -7.24 33.17
C LEU A 155 32.00 -6.60 31.78
N ALA A 156 32.74 -5.49 31.63
CA ALA A 156 32.94 -4.85 30.34
C ALA A 156 33.64 -5.80 29.36
N ARG A 157 34.67 -6.52 29.83
CA ARG A 157 35.36 -7.55 29.05
C ARG A 157 34.43 -8.69 28.65
N LEU A 158 33.57 -9.17 29.56
CA LEU A 158 32.60 -10.23 29.29
C LEU A 158 31.60 -9.81 28.21
N ILE A 159 30.99 -8.62 28.34
CA ILE A 159 30.08 -8.04 27.35
C ILE A 159 30.77 -7.93 26.00
N SER A 160 32.01 -7.42 25.98
CA SER A 160 32.79 -7.26 24.75
C SER A 160 33.10 -8.60 24.08
N VAL A 161 33.52 -9.62 24.84
CA VAL A 161 33.76 -10.96 24.31
C VAL A 161 32.48 -11.51 23.70
N ILE A 162 31.36 -11.51 24.43
CA ILE A 162 30.06 -12.01 23.92
C ILE A 162 29.64 -11.25 22.65
N GLY A 163 29.81 -9.93 22.63
CA GLY A 163 29.52 -9.10 21.46
C GLY A 163 30.34 -9.46 20.22
N ASN A 164 31.63 -9.81 20.37
CA ASN A 164 32.49 -10.26 19.26
C ASN A 164 32.01 -11.59 18.63
N PHE A 165 31.25 -12.38 19.37
CA PHE A 165 30.60 -13.59 18.85
C PHE A 165 29.24 -13.31 18.21
N ASN A 166 28.83 -12.04 18.07
CA ASN A 166 27.49 -11.61 17.67
C ASN A 166 26.41 -12.27 18.54
N ALA A 167 26.61 -12.19 19.85
CA ALA A 167 25.74 -12.81 20.84
C ALA A 167 25.18 -11.77 21.82
N GLU A 168 24.09 -12.16 22.48
CA GLU A 168 23.46 -11.49 23.62
C GLU A 168 23.43 -12.45 24.81
N PHE A 169 23.20 -11.94 26.01
CA PHE A 169 23.23 -12.75 27.21
C PHE A 169 22.27 -12.25 28.28
N GLU A 170 21.97 -13.12 29.23
CA GLU A 170 21.23 -12.82 30.46
C GLU A 170 21.83 -13.61 31.62
N PHE A 171 21.65 -13.10 32.84
CA PHE A 171 21.98 -13.80 34.08
C PHE A 171 20.69 -14.22 34.78
N ILE A 172 20.62 -15.47 35.20
CA ILE A 172 19.53 -16.01 36.01
C ILE A 172 20.09 -16.42 37.35
N THR A 173 19.53 -15.85 38.42
CA THR A 173 19.94 -16.16 39.80
C THR A 173 19.02 -17.21 40.39
N HIS A 174 19.60 -18.17 41.12
CA HIS A 174 18.87 -19.14 41.92
C HIS A 174 19.33 -19.07 43.37
N LEU A 175 18.36 -18.98 44.28
CA LEU A 175 18.61 -19.02 45.71
C LEU A 175 18.17 -20.36 46.29
N ASN A 176 18.84 -20.79 47.36
CA ASN A 176 18.36 -21.87 48.21
C ASN A 176 17.14 -21.42 49.04
N ASP A 177 16.38 -22.38 49.58
CA ASP A 177 15.24 -22.11 50.46
C ASP A 177 15.61 -21.27 51.71
N ASP A 178 16.89 -21.27 52.11
CA ASP A 178 17.41 -20.49 53.24
C ASP A 178 17.91 -19.07 52.86
N GLY A 179 17.74 -18.68 51.59
CA GLY A 179 18.12 -17.38 51.05
C GLY A 179 19.57 -17.28 50.56
N THR A 180 20.39 -18.31 50.79
CA THR A 180 21.78 -18.32 50.31
C THR A 180 21.86 -18.48 48.79
N LEU A 181 22.90 -17.92 48.16
CA LEU A 181 23.11 -18.05 46.73
C LEU A 181 23.47 -19.51 46.38
N ASP A 182 22.66 -20.13 45.52
CA ASP A 182 22.96 -21.44 44.95
C ASP A 182 23.83 -21.31 43.70
N SER A 183 23.31 -20.60 42.69
CA SER A 183 23.99 -20.44 41.41
C SER A 183 23.56 -19.19 40.65
N ILE A 184 24.45 -18.72 39.77
CA ILE A 184 24.13 -17.74 38.73
C ILE A 184 24.39 -18.40 37.38
N ILE A 185 23.37 -18.44 36.52
CA ILE A 185 23.45 -19.02 35.19
C ILE A 185 23.61 -17.91 34.16
N LEU A 186 24.71 -17.93 33.41
CA LEU A 186 24.92 -17.08 32.24
C LEU A 186 24.40 -17.82 30.99
N ASN A 187 23.28 -17.36 30.44
CA ASN A 187 22.79 -17.83 29.15
C ASN A 187 23.29 -16.92 28.03
N ILE A 188 23.73 -17.50 26.92
CA ILE A 188 24.32 -16.82 25.77
C ILE A 188 23.56 -17.27 24.51
N TYR A 189 22.92 -16.32 23.85
CA TYR A 189 22.12 -16.51 22.66
C TYR A 189 22.76 -15.78 21.48
N ARG A 190 22.50 -16.22 20.25
CA ARG A 190 22.85 -15.39 19.09
C ARG A 190 22.10 -14.07 19.16
N ALA A 191 22.76 -12.98 18.78
CA ALA A 191 22.17 -11.65 18.85
C ALA A 191 20.94 -11.55 17.95
N ASN A 192 19.97 -10.74 18.38
CA ASN A 192 18.76 -10.50 17.62
C ASN A 192 19.11 -9.95 16.23
N ASP A 193 18.73 -10.65 15.17
CA ASP A 193 18.90 -10.17 13.78
C ASP A 193 17.65 -9.42 13.28
N GLY A 194 16.57 -9.45 14.08
CA GLY A 194 15.23 -8.93 13.80
C GLY A 194 14.59 -9.52 12.55
N VAL A 195 14.95 -10.75 12.19
CA VAL A 195 14.33 -11.55 11.12
C VAL A 195 14.09 -12.98 11.61
N ASN A 196 15.15 -13.74 11.91
CA ASN A 196 15.10 -15.17 12.23
C ASN A 196 15.61 -15.50 13.63
N ILE A 197 16.42 -14.63 14.21
CA ILE A 197 17.09 -14.81 15.51
C ILE A 197 16.51 -13.79 16.50
N GLN A 198 15.96 -14.31 17.59
CA GLN A 198 15.36 -13.49 18.64
C GLN A 198 16.40 -12.97 19.65
N GLY A 199 17.44 -13.75 19.96
CA GLY A 199 18.32 -13.45 21.09
C GLY A 199 17.59 -13.59 22.42
N VAL A 200 17.95 -12.75 23.40
CA VAL A 200 17.32 -12.73 24.72
C VAL A 200 15.85 -12.31 24.63
N GLY A 201 14.99 -12.87 25.50
CA GLY A 201 13.55 -12.63 25.49
C GLY A 201 12.83 -13.39 24.37
N THR A 202 11.60 -12.98 24.05
CA THR A 202 10.75 -13.70 23.09
C THR A 202 10.23 -12.80 21.96
N ASN A 203 10.01 -13.39 20.78
CA ASN A 203 9.34 -12.68 19.71
C ASN A 203 7.83 -12.65 20.00
N ARG A 204 7.30 -11.46 20.32
CA ARG A 204 5.92 -11.20 20.70
C ARG A 204 5.12 -10.64 19.53
N ASN A 205 5.08 -11.40 18.43
CA ASN A 205 4.22 -11.09 17.27
C ASN A 205 2.72 -11.02 17.65
N ASP A 206 2.33 -11.60 18.78
CA ASP A 206 0.99 -11.50 19.37
C ASP A 206 0.69 -10.11 19.97
N VAL A 207 1.69 -9.25 20.13
CA VAL A 207 1.56 -7.93 20.75
C VAL A 207 1.75 -6.82 19.73
N SER A 208 0.74 -5.96 19.61
CA SER A 208 0.81 -4.69 18.89
C SER A 208 0.44 -3.55 19.83
N LEU A 209 1.41 -2.67 20.11
CA LEU A 209 1.22 -1.49 20.96
C LEU A 209 0.75 -0.32 20.11
N ASN A 210 -0.33 0.33 20.52
CA ASN A 210 -0.95 1.40 19.73
C ASN A 210 -0.87 2.75 20.45
N PHE A 211 -0.60 3.81 19.69
CA PHE A 211 -0.75 5.18 20.16
C PHE A 211 -2.18 5.44 20.67
N GLY A 212 -2.30 6.15 21.79
CA GLY A 212 -3.57 6.44 22.45
C GLY A 212 -4.14 5.28 23.28
N LYS A 213 -3.50 4.10 23.29
CA LYS A 213 -3.85 2.96 24.14
C LYS A 213 -2.72 2.60 25.09
N ASN A 214 -1.66 1.99 24.56
CA ASN A 214 -0.51 1.51 25.32
C ASN A 214 0.61 2.57 25.38
N ILE A 215 0.61 3.45 24.37
CA ILE A 215 1.65 4.45 24.13
C ILE A 215 1.00 5.83 24.13
N SER A 216 1.65 6.79 24.77
CA SER A 216 1.23 8.19 24.86
C SER A 216 1.91 9.11 23.84
N GLY A 217 3.02 8.67 23.25
CA GLY A 217 3.76 9.45 22.25
C GLY A 217 4.83 8.66 21.53
N ILE A 218 5.08 9.03 20.28
CA ILE A 218 6.23 8.58 19.51
C ILE A 218 6.91 9.82 18.94
N THR A 219 8.22 9.93 19.13
CA THR A 219 9.05 10.97 18.49
C THR A 219 9.95 10.29 17.47
N ARG A 220 9.89 10.75 16.21
CA ARG A 220 10.79 10.31 15.14
C ARG A 220 11.78 11.44 14.83
N THR A 221 13.07 11.15 14.95
CA THR A 221 14.14 12.08 14.55
C THR A 221 14.82 11.56 13.31
N GLY A 222 15.00 12.40 12.29
CA GLY A 222 15.81 12.11 11.12
C GLY A 222 16.99 13.06 11.06
N ASP A 223 18.22 12.55 11.16
CA ASP A 223 19.44 13.34 11.18
C ASP A 223 20.28 13.12 9.90
N THR A 224 20.63 14.22 9.23
CA THR A 224 21.48 14.22 8.03
C THR A 224 22.84 14.85 8.27
N THR A 225 23.21 15.16 9.51
CA THR A 225 24.44 15.90 9.86
C THR A 225 25.70 15.21 9.34
N ASN A 226 25.73 13.88 9.38
CA ASN A 226 26.87 13.07 8.94
C ASN A 226 26.66 12.43 7.56
N LEU A 227 25.65 12.86 6.79
CA LEU A 227 25.26 12.20 5.55
C LEU A 227 26.37 12.31 4.49
N PHE A 228 26.69 11.19 3.83
CA PHE A 228 27.57 11.17 2.66
C PHE A 228 27.16 10.07 1.68
N ASN A 229 27.33 10.32 0.39
CA ASN A 229 26.93 9.41 -0.69
C ASN A 229 28.06 9.10 -1.68
N ALA A 230 29.28 9.53 -1.36
CA ALA A 230 30.51 9.08 -2.01
C ALA A 230 31.62 8.86 -0.98
N THR A 231 32.48 7.86 -1.20
CA THR A 231 33.61 7.60 -0.29
C THR A 231 34.79 6.96 -1.01
N LYS A 232 36.01 7.33 -0.62
CA LYS A 232 37.22 6.53 -0.86
C LYS A 232 37.62 5.82 0.43
N ILE A 233 37.85 4.51 0.33
CA ILE A 233 38.42 3.69 1.40
C ILE A 233 39.86 3.35 1.03
N THR A 234 40.77 3.57 1.97
CA THR A 234 42.18 3.13 1.87
C THR A 234 42.42 2.07 2.95
N GLY A 235 42.99 0.94 2.57
CA GLY A 235 43.36 -0.15 3.48
C GLY A 235 44.73 0.05 4.14
N SER A 236 45.21 -0.97 4.84
CA SER A 236 46.56 -1.00 5.42
C SER A 236 47.63 -0.81 4.34
N ASP A 237 48.75 -0.17 4.68
CA ASP A 237 49.90 0.04 3.78
C ASP A 237 49.50 0.70 2.44
N ASP A 238 48.58 1.67 2.48
CA ASP A 238 48.05 2.38 1.31
C ASP A 238 47.38 1.47 0.26
N LEU A 239 46.86 0.31 0.68
CA LEU A 239 46.08 -0.57 -0.16
C LEU A 239 44.91 0.20 -0.79
N ASN A 240 44.90 0.25 -2.12
CA ASN A 240 43.81 0.83 -2.90
C ASN A 240 43.03 -0.26 -3.64
N TRP A 241 41.81 0.10 -4.02
CA TRP A 241 40.88 -0.76 -4.74
C TRP A 241 40.65 -0.33 -6.19
N ASN A 242 41.50 0.53 -6.78
CA ASN A 242 41.28 1.17 -8.09
C ASN A 242 40.85 0.18 -9.19
N SER A 243 41.54 -0.97 -9.26
CA SER A 243 41.32 -2.02 -10.26
C SER A 243 40.15 -2.96 -9.98
N SER A 244 39.52 -2.86 -8.80
CA SER A 244 38.39 -3.70 -8.37
C SER A 244 37.06 -3.11 -8.82
N GLU A 245 36.02 -3.92 -8.92
CA GLU A 245 34.64 -3.48 -9.15
C GLU A 245 33.72 -4.18 -8.16
N PHE A 246 32.79 -3.42 -7.59
CA PHE A 246 31.80 -3.92 -6.66
C PHE A 246 30.43 -3.29 -6.93
N SER A 247 29.39 -4.06 -6.65
CA SER A 247 28.00 -3.63 -6.75
C SER A 247 27.24 -4.26 -5.59
N TYR A 248 26.38 -3.47 -4.94
CA TYR A 248 25.43 -3.92 -3.93
C TYR A 248 24.03 -3.64 -4.46
N VAL A 249 23.25 -4.69 -4.62
CA VAL A 249 21.87 -4.65 -5.11
C VAL A 249 20.94 -4.79 -3.91
N ASN A 250 19.98 -3.88 -3.78
CA ASN A 250 18.98 -3.92 -2.70
C ASN A 250 17.91 -4.98 -2.95
N SER A 251 16.97 -5.13 -2.01
CA SER A 251 15.87 -6.11 -2.09
C SER A 251 14.97 -5.93 -3.31
N ASP A 252 14.90 -4.71 -3.86
CA ASP A 252 14.07 -4.38 -5.02
C ASP A 252 14.78 -4.70 -6.35
N GLY A 253 15.98 -5.29 -6.29
CA GLY A 253 16.78 -5.59 -7.47
C GLY A 253 17.47 -4.37 -8.07
N VAL A 254 17.51 -3.23 -7.36
CA VAL A 254 18.14 -1.99 -7.83
C VAL A 254 19.56 -1.88 -7.29
N GLU A 255 20.50 -1.45 -8.13
CA GLU A 255 21.87 -1.14 -7.69
C GLU A 255 21.87 0.07 -6.76
N GLU A 256 22.13 -0.20 -5.49
CA GLU A 256 22.01 0.73 -4.38
C GLU A 256 23.35 1.43 -4.12
N PHE A 257 24.45 0.65 -4.13
CA PHE A 257 25.82 1.16 -4.03
C PHE A 257 26.70 0.51 -5.09
N TYR A 258 27.69 1.25 -5.60
CA TYR A 258 28.67 0.69 -6.52
C TYR A 258 30.05 1.30 -6.35
N LYS A 259 31.05 0.57 -6.84
CA LYS A 259 32.42 1.02 -7.06
C LYS A 259 32.86 0.50 -8.42
N ARG A 260 33.17 1.37 -9.38
CA ARG A 260 33.55 0.96 -10.74
C ARG A 260 35.05 0.73 -10.89
N LYS A 261 35.43 -0.07 -11.88
CA LYS A 261 36.82 -0.31 -12.23
C LYS A 261 37.50 0.98 -12.72
N ASN A 262 38.75 1.17 -12.34
CA ASN A 262 39.58 2.35 -12.63
C ASN A 262 39.11 3.65 -11.95
N ASP A 263 38.28 3.55 -10.91
CA ASP A 263 37.92 4.65 -10.01
C ASP A 263 38.29 4.25 -8.57
N ASP A 264 38.64 5.21 -7.71
CA ASP A 264 38.90 5.00 -6.29
C ASP A 264 37.69 5.33 -5.41
N THR A 265 36.63 5.86 -6.01
CA THR A 265 35.45 6.33 -5.28
C THR A 265 34.31 5.33 -5.45
N ALA A 266 33.72 4.95 -4.32
CA ALA A 266 32.45 4.26 -4.26
C ALA A 266 31.32 5.28 -4.13
N PHE A 267 30.13 4.92 -4.61
CA PHE A 267 28.99 5.82 -4.78
C PHE A 267 27.68 5.19 -4.33
N ALA A 268 26.81 6.01 -3.74
CA ALA A 268 25.41 5.70 -3.40
C ALA A 268 24.45 6.55 -4.26
N PRO A 269 24.19 6.16 -5.53
CA PRO A 269 23.44 6.99 -6.48
C PRO A 269 21.98 7.26 -6.09
N LEU A 270 21.32 6.33 -5.39
CA LEU A 270 19.94 6.53 -4.95
C LEU A 270 19.87 7.60 -3.85
N SER A 271 20.79 7.55 -2.88
CA SER A 271 20.99 8.63 -1.90
C SER A 271 21.25 9.97 -2.58
N LEU A 272 22.12 10.01 -3.59
CA LEU A 272 22.35 11.24 -4.36
C LEU A 272 21.06 11.84 -4.94
N ASN A 273 20.14 11.01 -5.43
CA ASN A 273 18.88 11.52 -6.00
C ASN A 273 18.03 12.26 -4.96
N LEU A 274 18.09 11.85 -3.70
CA LEU A 274 17.39 12.44 -2.56
C LEU A 274 18.17 13.61 -1.94
N PHE A 275 19.48 13.46 -1.78
CA PHE A 275 20.37 14.35 -1.02
C PHE A 275 21.53 14.85 -1.90
N LYS A 276 21.24 15.81 -2.77
CA LYS A 276 22.24 16.42 -3.66
C LYS A 276 23.03 17.49 -2.93
N SER A 277 24.35 17.51 -3.11
CA SER A 277 25.17 18.68 -2.77
C SER A 277 24.70 19.87 -3.63
N GLN A 278 24.10 20.90 -3.03
CA GLN A 278 23.53 22.05 -3.74
C GLN A 278 24.28 23.34 -3.38
N ILE A 279 25.32 23.66 -4.16
CA ILE A 279 25.72 25.05 -4.43
C ILE A 279 25.93 25.18 -5.96
N LYS A 280 24.91 25.73 -6.62
CA LYS A 280 24.83 26.16 -8.05
C LYS A 280 26.05 25.87 -8.93
N SER A 281 26.09 24.73 -9.61
CA SER A 281 26.60 24.70 -10.99
C SER A 281 26.06 23.49 -11.75
N ASN A 282 25.60 23.71 -12.99
CA ASN A 282 25.03 22.66 -13.84
C ASN A 282 26.06 21.56 -14.20
N ASN A 283 27.34 21.76 -13.86
CA ASN A 283 28.47 20.86 -14.11
C ASN A 283 29.32 20.57 -12.84
N GLY A 284 28.84 20.90 -11.64
CA GLY A 284 29.60 20.73 -10.38
C GLY A 284 29.48 19.34 -9.77
N ASP A 285 30.36 19.05 -8.81
CA ASP A 285 30.27 17.86 -7.97
C ASP A 285 28.94 17.87 -7.20
N LYS A 286 28.14 16.80 -7.38
CA LYS A 286 26.83 16.63 -6.74
C LYS A 286 26.90 15.72 -5.53
N TRP A 287 28.03 15.04 -5.34
CA TRP A 287 28.25 14.07 -4.30
C TRP A 287 28.64 14.76 -2.99
N ILE A 288 28.28 14.12 -1.89
CA ILE A 288 28.71 14.48 -0.54
C ILE A 288 29.72 13.42 -0.16
N ARG A 289 31.00 13.79 -0.08
CA ARG A 289 32.11 12.86 0.06
C ARG A 289 32.69 12.83 1.47
N LYS A 290 32.93 11.62 1.98
CA LYS A 290 33.70 11.37 3.22
C LYS A 290 34.62 10.17 2.99
N ASP A 291 35.91 10.33 3.26
CA ASP A 291 36.91 9.28 3.04
C ASP A 291 37.35 8.63 4.35
N PHE A 292 37.80 7.37 4.28
CA PHE A 292 38.22 6.59 5.45
C PHE A 292 39.56 5.88 5.21
N GLN A 293 40.37 5.82 6.28
CA GLN A 293 41.55 4.96 6.40
C GLN A 293 41.19 3.78 7.29
N THR A 294 41.54 2.57 6.87
CA THR A 294 41.20 1.32 7.58
C THR A 294 42.44 0.42 7.71
N GLU A 295 42.36 -0.55 8.63
CA GLU A 295 43.38 -1.58 8.83
C GLU A 295 43.20 -2.82 7.94
N TYR A 296 42.18 -2.84 7.08
CA TYR A 296 41.90 -3.97 6.21
C TYR A 296 43.02 -4.19 5.19
N THR A 297 43.44 -5.45 5.08
CA THR A 297 44.53 -5.90 4.20
C THR A 297 44.04 -6.43 2.85
N ASN A 298 42.72 -6.44 2.59
CA ASN A 298 42.14 -6.86 1.32
C ASN A 298 40.92 -6.01 0.91
N VAL A 299 40.69 -5.94 -0.41
CA VAL A 299 39.67 -5.09 -1.03
C VAL A 299 38.22 -5.53 -0.78
N ASN A 300 37.97 -6.81 -0.46
CA ASN A 300 36.63 -7.30 -0.19
C ASN A 300 36.14 -6.83 1.19
N ASP A 301 37.01 -6.87 2.20
CA ASP A 301 36.68 -6.36 3.53
C ASP A 301 36.51 -4.83 3.51
N MET A 302 37.35 -4.12 2.72
CA MET A 302 37.14 -2.69 2.45
C MET A 302 35.77 -2.41 1.82
N TRP A 303 35.31 -3.27 0.89
CA TRP A 303 33.97 -3.16 0.32
C TRP A 303 32.87 -3.44 1.33
N GLY A 304 33.00 -4.49 2.15
CA GLY A 304 32.07 -4.78 3.24
C GLY A 304 31.92 -3.60 4.20
N TYR A 305 33.02 -2.97 4.58
CA TYR A 305 33.04 -1.74 5.38
C TYR A 305 32.39 -0.56 4.64
N CYS A 306 32.71 -0.35 3.36
CA CYS A 306 32.08 0.71 2.56
C CYS A 306 30.55 0.57 2.55
N VAL A 307 30.03 -0.64 2.30
CA VAL A 307 28.58 -0.92 2.33
C VAL A 307 28.00 -0.65 3.72
N SER A 308 28.69 -1.01 4.81
CA SER A 308 28.20 -0.74 6.17
C SER A 308 28.12 0.76 6.44
N GLN A 309 29.12 1.53 6.02
CA GLN A 309 29.13 2.98 6.19
C GLN A 309 28.04 3.66 5.34
N PHE A 310 27.83 3.22 4.10
CA PHE A 310 26.72 3.74 3.28
C PHE A 310 25.35 3.38 3.84
N LYS A 311 25.14 2.16 4.33
CA LYS A 311 23.86 1.81 5.00
C LYS A 311 23.58 2.70 6.20
N GLN A 312 24.62 3.11 6.92
CA GLN A 312 24.49 3.93 8.12
C GLN A 312 24.30 5.43 7.82
N PHE A 313 24.97 5.94 6.78
CA PHE A 313 25.11 7.39 6.57
C PHE A 313 24.78 7.89 5.16
N ALA A 314 24.46 7.03 4.20
CA ALA A 314 23.95 7.50 2.90
C ALA A 314 22.52 8.04 3.00
N TYR A 315 21.79 7.67 4.05
CA TYR A 315 20.43 8.12 4.32
C TYR A 315 20.36 8.80 5.69
N PRO A 316 19.31 9.57 5.98
CA PRO A 316 19.13 10.15 7.31
C PRO A 316 19.16 9.04 8.36
N THR A 317 19.95 9.22 9.42
CA THR A 317 19.88 8.34 10.57
C THR A 317 18.54 8.58 11.25
N VAL A 318 17.67 7.57 11.23
CA VAL A 318 16.34 7.66 11.82
C VAL A 318 16.35 6.99 13.18
N THR A 319 15.96 7.73 14.21
CA THR A 319 15.75 7.21 15.56
C THR A 319 14.30 7.41 15.99
N TYR A 320 13.85 6.56 16.88
CA TYR A 320 12.53 6.64 17.49
C TYR A 320 12.68 6.67 19.00
N GLU A 321 11.83 7.45 19.65
CA GLU A 321 11.60 7.43 21.08
C GLU A 321 10.11 7.16 21.30
N VAL A 322 9.79 6.17 22.14
CA VAL A 322 8.41 5.76 22.41
C VAL A 322 8.12 5.94 23.89
N LEU A 323 7.07 6.69 24.19
CA LEU A 323 6.58 6.93 25.55
C LEU A 323 5.46 5.95 25.88
N ALA A 324 5.81 4.83 26.50
CA ALA A 324 4.83 3.87 26.99
C ALA A 324 4.11 4.37 28.25
N ASN A 325 2.85 3.96 28.41
CA ASN A 325 2.10 4.18 29.64
C ASN A 325 2.65 3.29 30.76
N SER A 326 2.70 3.79 32.00
CA SER A 326 3.26 3.05 33.13
C SER A 326 2.52 1.74 33.45
N SER A 327 1.23 1.66 33.14
CA SER A 327 0.43 0.43 33.28
C SER A 327 0.96 -0.74 32.44
N LEU A 328 1.59 -0.46 31.28
CA LEU A 328 2.04 -1.49 30.34
C LEU A 328 3.07 -2.44 30.95
N VAL A 329 3.83 -1.99 31.95
CA VAL A 329 4.85 -2.79 32.65
C VAL A 329 4.25 -4.00 33.36
N LEU A 330 3.01 -3.88 33.86
CA LEU A 330 2.33 -4.92 34.63
C LEU A 330 1.10 -5.49 33.90
N GLU A 331 0.63 -4.80 32.85
CA GLU A 331 -0.51 -5.23 32.06
C GLU A 331 -0.17 -6.48 31.26
N SER A 332 -1.04 -7.49 31.35
CA SER A 332 -0.95 -8.66 30.49
C SER A 332 -1.37 -8.28 29.07
N VAL A 333 -0.50 -8.55 28.11
CA VAL A 333 -0.72 -8.25 26.69
C VAL A 333 -0.57 -9.52 25.86
N GLY A 334 -1.29 -9.61 24.74
CA GLY A 334 -1.25 -10.78 23.86
C GLY A 334 -1.68 -12.06 24.57
N ASN A 335 -0.81 -13.06 24.66
CA ASN A 335 -1.03 -14.33 25.37
C ASN A 335 -1.02 -14.21 26.92
N ASP A 336 -1.69 -13.20 27.47
CA ASP A 336 -1.97 -13.03 28.90
C ASP A 336 -0.73 -12.99 29.83
N ARG A 337 0.40 -12.42 29.36
CA ARG A 337 1.54 -12.09 30.23
C ARG A 337 2.08 -10.68 29.99
N PRO A 338 2.68 -10.02 31.00
CA PRO A 338 3.39 -8.77 30.83
C PRO A 338 4.57 -8.90 29.87
N LEU A 339 5.05 -7.77 29.35
CA LEU A 339 6.29 -7.73 28.58
C LEU A 339 7.51 -7.97 29.48
N SER A 340 8.53 -8.63 28.92
CA SER A 340 9.78 -8.91 29.62
C SER A 340 10.97 -8.28 28.89
N ILE A 341 12.07 -8.06 29.61
CA ILE A 341 13.35 -7.63 29.04
C ILE A 341 13.73 -8.52 27.84
N GLY A 342 14.13 -7.90 26.74
CA GLY A 342 14.52 -8.58 25.50
C GLY A 342 13.38 -8.93 24.54
N ASP A 343 12.11 -8.88 24.99
CA ASP A 343 10.96 -9.15 24.11
C ASP A 343 10.95 -8.23 22.88
N THR A 344 10.63 -8.78 21.72
CA THR A 344 10.45 -8.04 20.46
C THR A 344 8.96 -7.85 20.20
N ILE A 345 8.49 -6.62 20.04
CA ILE A 345 7.07 -6.27 19.84
C ILE A 345 6.86 -5.44 18.56
N ASN A 346 5.60 -5.30 18.15
CA ASN A 346 5.20 -4.37 17.11
C ASN A 346 4.56 -3.11 17.71
N ILE A 347 4.81 -1.95 17.10
CA ILE A 347 4.26 -0.65 17.48
C ILE A 347 3.58 -0.02 16.27
N GLN A 348 2.37 0.51 16.47
CA GLN A 348 1.55 1.12 15.44
C GLN A 348 1.10 2.53 15.84
N ASP A 349 1.18 3.46 14.88
CA ASP A 349 0.68 4.81 15.01
C ASP A 349 0.20 5.36 13.66
N ASP A 350 -1.08 5.71 13.57
CA ASP A 350 -1.72 6.22 12.35
C ASP A 350 -1.51 7.72 12.12
N ASN A 351 -0.83 8.44 13.02
CA ASN A 351 -0.61 9.89 12.91
C ASN A 351 0.65 10.26 12.12
N PHE A 352 1.40 9.28 11.63
CA PHE A 352 2.59 9.50 10.83
C PHE A 352 2.29 9.36 9.35
N MET A 353 2.94 10.18 8.54
CA MET A 353 2.86 10.13 7.07
C MET A 353 4.27 10.15 6.49
N ASP A 354 4.53 9.30 5.49
CA ASP A 354 5.80 9.32 4.77
C ASP A 354 5.81 10.32 3.60
N SER A 355 6.94 10.42 2.90
CA SER A 355 7.13 11.35 1.79
C SER A 355 6.23 11.07 0.58
N ASP A 356 5.70 9.86 0.47
CA ASP A 356 4.82 9.44 -0.63
C ASP A 356 3.34 9.64 -0.26
N GLY A 357 3.05 10.14 0.94
CA GLY A 357 1.71 10.39 1.44
C GLY A 357 1.05 9.17 2.09
N ASN A 358 1.77 8.07 2.30
CA ASN A 358 1.23 6.90 2.99
C ASN A 358 1.12 7.21 4.48
N VAL A 359 -0.06 6.96 5.04
CA VAL A 359 -0.36 7.14 6.45
C VAL A 359 -0.08 5.85 7.20
N GLY A 360 0.46 5.99 8.41
CA GLY A 360 0.79 4.89 9.31
C GLY A 360 2.29 4.73 9.53
N LEU A 361 2.64 4.44 10.77
CA LEU A 361 3.95 4.00 11.21
C LEU A 361 3.81 2.62 11.84
N LEU A 362 4.51 1.65 11.26
CA LEU A 362 4.67 0.32 11.82
C LEU A 362 6.14 0.11 12.17
N LEU A 363 6.42 -0.15 13.44
CA LEU A 363 7.77 -0.44 13.94
C LEU A 363 7.81 -1.82 14.56
N SER A 364 8.92 -2.53 14.38
CA SER A 364 9.39 -3.51 15.35
C SER A 364 10.29 -2.82 16.36
N ALA A 365 10.19 -3.16 17.64
CA ALA A 365 11.08 -2.68 18.68
C ALA A 365 11.36 -3.76 19.73
N ARG A 366 12.46 -3.60 20.48
CA ARG A 366 12.82 -4.51 21.59
C ARG A 366 12.76 -3.82 22.93
N VAL A 367 12.29 -4.52 23.95
CA VAL A 367 12.33 -4.06 25.34
C VAL A 367 13.79 -4.04 25.81
N SER A 368 14.34 -2.84 25.99
CA SER A 368 15.75 -2.67 26.38
C SER A 368 15.92 -2.42 27.87
N GLU A 369 14.97 -1.72 28.49
CA GLU A 369 15.00 -1.42 29.91
C GLU A 369 13.60 -1.43 30.50
N MET A 370 13.52 -1.77 31.79
CA MET A 370 12.29 -1.70 32.58
C MET A 370 12.62 -1.11 33.95
N GLU A 371 11.81 -0.16 34.40
CA GLU A 371 11.85 0.44 35.73
C GLU A 371 10.52 0.12 36.43
N ILE A 372 10.59 -0.52 37.59
CA ILE A 372 9.42 -0.98 38.35
C ILE A 372 9.47 -0.38 39.76
N SER A 373 8.43 0.33 40.15
CA SER A 373 8.17 0.71 41.53
C SER A 373 7.01 -0.12 42.07
N PHE A 374 7.29 -0.96 43.05
CA PHE A 374 6.30 -1.77 43.76
C PHE A 374 5.45 -0.90 44.69
N SER A 375 6.00 0.17 45.28
CA SER A 375 5.22 1.07 46.15
C SER A 375 4.42 2.12 45.38
N ASN A 376 4.84 2.47 44.15
CA ASN A 376 4.13 3.41 43.30
C ASN A 376 4.16 3.02 41.81
N PRO A 377 3.27 2.11 41.37
CA PRO A 377 3.22 1.63 39.99
C PRO A 377 2.99 2.72 38.92
N THR A 378 2.56 3.93 39.31
CA THR A 378 2.40 5.04 38.35
C THR A 378 3.73 5.55 37.79
N LEU A 379 4.85 5.23 38.45
CA LEU A 379 6.21 5.57 38.04
C LEU A 379 6.86 4.51 37.15
N ASN A 380 6.20 3.37 36.92
CA ASN A 380 6.75 2.31 36.10
C ASN A 380 7.06 2.80 34.68
N LYS A 381 8.15 2.30 34.09
CA LYS A 381 8.58 2.69 32.76
C LYS A 381 9.13 1.49 31.99
N ILE A 382 8.90 1.49 30.68
CA ILE A 382 9.49 0.56 29.74
C ILE A 382 10.14 1.35 28.61
N THR A 383 11.40 1.03 28.33
CA THR A 383 12.16 1.66 27.25
C THR A 383 12.34 0.65 26.13
N PHE A 384 12.11 1.11 24.90
CA PHE A 384 12.31 0.30 23.71
C PHE A 384 13.54 0.78 22.94
N SER A 385 14.24 -0.15 22.30
CA SER A 385 15.38 0.11 21.42
C SER A 385 15.31 -0.76 20.16
N ASN A 386 16.35 -0.69 19.34
CA ASN A 386 16.51 -1.48 18.11
C ASN A 386 15.31 -1.37 17.15
N PHE A 387 14.76 -0.15 17.03
CA PHE A 387 13.60 0.11 16.21
C PHE A 387 13.87 -0.18 14.73
N LYS A 388 12.97 -0.92 14.09
CA LYS A 388 12.97 -1.15 12.65
C LYS A 388 11.63 -0.71 12.06
N LYS A 389 11.65 0.22 11.11
CA LYS A 389 10.44 0.56 10.34
C LYS A 389 10.09 -0.66 9.47
N GLN A 390 8.87 -1.15 9.61
CA GLN A 390 8.33 -2.19 8.75
C GLN A 390 7.60 -1.54 7.58
N GLN A 391 7.68 -2.18 6.42
CA GLN A 391 6.85 -1.80 5.27
C GLN A 391 5.44 -2.37 5.52
N SER A 392 4.43 -1.53 5.35
CA SER A 392 3.04 -1.99 5.46
C SER A 392 2.71 -2.85 4.23
N GLU A 393 2.86 -4.18 4.34
CA GLU A 393 2.46 -5.14 3.30
C GLU A 393 0.97 -4.99 2.93
N ALA A 394 0.16 -4.52 3.88
CA ALA A 394 -1.25 -4.24 3.67
C ALA A 394 -1.52 -3.21 2.56
N SER A 395 -0.61 -2.28 2.28
CA SER A 395 -0.84 -1.25 1.25
C SER A 395 -0.92 -1.87 -0.16
N ALA A 396 -0.03 -2.80 -0.49
CA ALA A 396 0.01 -3.41 -1.82
C ALA A 396 -1.13 -4.41 -2.02
N ASP A 397 -1.39 -5.27 -1.03
CA ASP A 397 -2.44 -6.27 -1.11
C ASP A 397 -3.84 -5.65 -1.02
N ILE A 398 -4.05 -4.63 -0.18
CA ILE A 398 -5.32 -3.89 -0.15
C ILE A 398 -5.50 -3.10 -1.43
N GLN A 399 -4.46 -2.47 -2.00
CA GLN A 399 -4.58 -1.85 -3.32
C GLN A 399 -4.90 -2.88 -4.40
N ALA A 400 -4.30 -4.07 -4.36
CA ALA A 400 -4.62 -5.15 -5.29
C ALA A 400 -6.08 -5.62 -5.13
N ILE A 401 -6.55 -5.81 -3.90
CA ILE A 401 -7.93 -6.20 -3.59
C ILE A 401 -8.91 -5.08 -3.99
N VAL A 402 -8.61 -3.81 -3.67
CA VAL A 402 -9.42 -2.66 -4.07
C VAL A 402 -9.47 -2.53 -5.58
N ASN A 403 -8.34 -2.67 -6.28
CA ASN A 403 -8.29 -2.68 -7.74
C ASN A 403 -9.07 -3.86 -8.33
N GLN A 404 -9.01 -5.04 -7.72
CA GLN A 404 -9.83 -6.19 -8.11
C GLN A 404 -11.31 -5.95 -7.86
N LEU A 405 -11.70 -5.33 -6.75
CA LEU A 405 -13.09 -4.98 -6.45
C LEU A 405 -13.62 -3.91 -7.40
N VAL A 406 -12.81 -2.89 -7.72
CA VAL A 406 -13.14 -1.86 -8.71
C VAL A 406 -13.27 -2.47 -10.09
N ASP A 407 -12.34 -3.34 -10.52
CA ASP A 407 -12.40 -4.02 -11.81
C ASP A 407 -13.58 -5.00 -11.89
N ALA A 408 -13.89 -5.72 -10.82
CA ALA A 408 -15.04 -6.63 -10.76
C ALA A 408 -16.39 -5.87 -10.76
N ALA A 409 -16.44 -4.67 -10.16
CA ALA A 409 -17.63 -3.82 -10.14
C ALA A 409 -17.78 -2.94 -11.39
N THR A 410 -16.74 -2.85 -12.23
CA THR A 410 -16.77 -2.02 -13.45
C THR A 410 -17.74 -2.64 -14.46
N PRO A 411 -18.82 -1.92 -14.85
CA PRO A 411 -19.84 -2.47 -15.75
C PRO A 411 -19.32 -2.60 -17.19
N TYR A 412 -19.90 -3.54 -17.92
CA TYR A 412 -19.72 -3.62 -19.37
C TYR A 412 -20.73 -2.72 -20.08
N ILE A 413 -20.24 -1.94 -21.06
CA ILE A 413 -21.04 -1.06 -21.90
C ILE A 413 -21.19 -1.73 -23.27
N GLY A 414 -22.43 -1.96 -23.70
CA GLY A 414 -22.75 -2.51 -25.01
C GLY A 414 -22.98 -1.43 -26.06
N SER A 415 -22.56 -1.68 -27.30
CA SER A 415 -22.90 -0.84 -28.45
C SER A 415 -23.18 -1.68 -29.70
N ILE A 416 -23.89 -1.08 -30.66
CA ILE A 416 -24.23 -1.72 -31.94
C ILE A 416 -23.68 -0.85 -33.06
N SER A 417 -22.92 -1.44 -33.98
CA SER A 417 -22.54 -0.81 -35.24
C SER A 417 -23.32 -1.41 -36.40
N THR A 418 -23.47 -0.64 -37.49
CA THR A 418 -24.22 -1.04 -38.67
C THR A 418 -23.43 -0.77 -39.94
N THR A 419 -23.44 -1.67 -40.92
CA THR A 419 -22.72 -1.45 -42.19
C THR A 419 -23.45 -0.52 -43.16
N ASN A 420 -24.78 -0.56 -43.19
CA ASN A 420 -25.60 0.24 -44.12
C ASN A 420 -26.73 1.02 -43.41
N GLY A 421 -26.51 1.38 -42.14
CA GLY A 421 -27.50 2.12 -41.35
C GLY A 421 -28.68 1.26 -40.91
N VAL A 422 -29.77 1.94 -40.51
CA VAL A 422 -30.95 1.35 -39.85
C VAL A 422 -32.25 1.54 -40.64
N GLN A 423 -32.17 2.06 -41.87
CA GLN A 423 -33.37 2.35 -42.68
C GLN A 423 -33.23 1.75 -44.08
N PHE A 424 -34.24 0.99 -44.47
CA PHE A 424 -34.42 0.48 -45.83
C PHE A 424 -35.49 1.26 -46.58
N LYS A 425 -35.43 1.19 -47.92
CA LYS A 425 -36.43 1.78 -48.81
C LYS A 425 -37.02 0.70 -49.72
N ASN A 426 -38.34 0.70 -49.82
CA ASN A 426 -39.11 -0.16 -50.71
C ASN A 426 -38.75 -1.66 -50.60
N GLY A 427 -38.45 -2.14 -49.38
CA GLY A 427 -38.10 -3.55 -49.15
C GLY A 427 -36.77 -4.01 -49.76
N THR A 428 -35.88 -3.07 -50.12
CA THR A 428 -34.57 -3.38 -50.72
C THR A 428 -33.41 -3.00 -49.81
N GLY A 429 -32.33 -3.78 -49.88
CA GLY A 429 -31.10 -3.56 -49.12
C GLY A 429 -30.88 -4.57 -47.99
N SER A 430 -29.71 -4.47 -47.37
CA SER A 430 -29.29 -5.30 -46.24
C SER A 430 -28.29 -4.51 -45.39
N THR A 431 -28.29 -4.76 -44.08
CA THR A 431 -27.35 -4.17 -43.12
C THR A 431 -26.83 -5.26 -42.18
N THR A 432 -25.54 -5.21 -41.84
CA THR A 432 -24.98 -6.09 -40.81
C THR A 432 -24.97 -5.34 -39.50
N LEU A 433 -25.54 -5.93 -38.46
CA LEU A 433 -25.48 -5.44 -37.09
C LEU A 433 -24.35 -6.18 -36.35
N SER A 434 -23.45 -5.43 -35.73
CA SER A 434 -22.35 -5.99 -34.94
C SER A 434 -22.46 -5.53 -33.49
N ALA A 435 -22.45 -6.49 -32.57
CA ALA A 435 -22.46 -6.25 -31.14
C ALA A 435 -21.03 -6.05 -30.61
N HIS A 436 -20.84 -4.99 -29.83
CA HIS A 436 -19.55 -4.66 -29.20
C HIS A 436 -19.75 -4.45 -27.70
N ILE A 437 -18.77 -4.86 -26.89
CA ILE A 437 -18.77 -4.59 -25.45
C ILE A 437 -17.42 -4.03 -24.99
N TYR A 438 -17.47 -3.09 -24.06
CA TYR A 438 -16.30 -2.44 -23.48
C TYR A 438 -16.42 -2.43 -21.97
N LYS A 439 -15.34 -2.70 -21.25
CA LYS A 439 -15.34 -2.66 -19.78
C LYS A 439 -15.07 -1.23 -19.31
N GLY A 440 -16.04 -0.59 -18.66
CA GLY A 440 -15.93 0.80 -18.22
C GLY A 440 -15.61 1.76 -19.37
N SER A 441 -14.56 2.56 -19.22
CA SER A 441 -14.10 3.53 -20.24
C SER A 441 -12.98 2.99 -21.15
N ALA A 442 -12.76 1.67 -21.18
CA ALA A 442 -11.71 1.07 -22.02
C ALA A 442 -11.99 1.31 -23.51
N THR A 443 -10.94 1.64 -24.27
CA THR A 443 -11.01 1.80 -25.74
C THR A 443 -10.78 0.49 -26.49
N THR A 444 -10.32 -0.55 -25.79
CA THR A 444 -10.15 -1.90 -26.34
C THR A 444 -11.42 -2.71 -26.13
N GLU A 445 -11.94 -3.31 -27.20
CA GLU A 445 -13.13 -4.15 -27.15
C GLU A 445 -12.88 -5.42 -26.34
N THR A 446 -13.85 -5.80 -25.50
CA THR A 446 -13.85 -7.10 -24.82
C THR A 446 -14.66 -8.10 -25.64
N ILE A 447 -14.16 -9.33 -25.75
CA ILE A 447 -14.88 -10.42 -26.41
C ILE A 447 -15.68 -11.16 -25.35
N ALA A 448 -17.00 -11.25 -25.53
CA ALA A 448 -17.87 -12.03 -24.64
C ALA A 448 -17.71 -13.54 -24.89
N ASP A 449 -18.04 -14.37 -23.90
CA ASP A 449 -18.08 -15.83 -24.07
C ASP A 449 -19.19 -16.24 -25.05
N SER A 450 -20.28 -15.47 -25.12
CA SER A 450 -21.36 -15.65 -26.09
C SER A 450 -22.17 -14.39 -26.35
N TYR A 451 -22.80 -14.34 -27.53
CA TYR A 451 -23.74 -13.29 -27.95
C TYR A 451 -25.05 -13.93 -28.40
N GLU A 452 -26.18 -13.30 -28.09
CA GLU A 452 -27.51 -13.72 -28.51
C GLU A 452 -28.26 -12.52 -29.11
N TRP A 453 -28.60 -12.59 -30.39
CA TRP A 453 -29.47 -11.63 -31.06
C TRP A 453 -30.92 -12.06 -31.00
N SER A 454 -31.79 -11.10 -30.74
CA SER A 454 -33.25 -11.23 -30.78
C SER A 454 -33.87 -10.24 -31.75
N LYS A 455 -34.92 -10.67 -32.45
CA LYS A 455 -35.80 -9.83 -33.26
C LYS A 455 -37.17 -9.80 -32.59
N ASP A 456 -37.64 -8.60 -32.23
CA ASP A 456 -38.92 -8.37 -31.56
C ASP A 456 -39.14 -9.30 -30.34
N GLY A 457 -38.06 -9.51 -29.58
CA GLY A 457 -38.05 -10.36 -28.38
C GLY A 457 -37.85 -11.86 -28.63
N THR A 458 -37.79 -12.32 -29.88
CA THR A 458 -37.53 -13.72 -30.23
C THR A 458 -36.08 -13.92 -30.66
N VAL A 459 -35.38 -14.90 -30.08
CA VAL A 459 -33.98 -15.20 -30.42
C VAL A 459 -33.86 -15.64 -31.88
N VAL A 460 -32.90 -15.04 -32.61
CA VAL A 460 -32.67 -15.29 -34.04
C VAL A 460 -31.28 -15.85 -34.34
N ALA A 461 -30.25 -15.52 -33.56
CA ALA A 461 -28.90 -16.04 -33.80
C ALA A 461 -27.97 -15.94 -32.56
N PRO A 462 -27.15 -16.96 -32.29
CA PRO A 462 -26.11 -16.92 -31.26
C PRO A 462 -24.74 -16.48 -31.86
N ALA A 463 -24.65 -15.25 -32.37
CA ALA A 463 -23.46 -14.75 -33.04
C ALA A 463 -23.17 -13.29 -32.64
N GLN A 464 -21.90 -12.86 -32.73
CA GLN A 464 -21.55 -11.45 -32.47
C GLN A 464 -22.13 -10.51 -33.54
N THR A 465 -22.24 -11.00 -34.78
CA THR A 465 -22.77 -10.25 -35.92
C THR A 465 -23.95 -10.99 -36.56
N ILE A 466 -24.92 -10.22 -37.07
CA ILE A 466 -26.04 -10.73 -37.86
C ILE A 466 -26.27 -9.87 -39.09
N THR A 467 -26.80 -10.47 -40.15
CA THR A 467 -27.26 -9.76 -41.34
C THR A 467 -28.78 -9.61 -41.29
N VAL A 468 -29.26 -8.39 -41.52
CA VAL A 468 -30.68 -8.05 -41.57
C VAL A 468 -31.02 -7.62 -42.98
N ASP A 469 -31.84 -8.40 -43.66
CA ASP A 469 -32.35 -8.08 -44.99
C ASP A 469 -33.65 -7.29 -44.91
N ALA A 470 -33.82 -6.35 -45.84
CA ALA A 470 -35.01 -5.49 -45.91
C ALA A 470 -36.31 -6.27 -46.09
N SER A 471 -36.28 -7.40 -46.79
CA SER A 471 -37.42 -8.31 -46.95
C SER A 471 -37.93 -8.87 -45.62
N GLY A 472 -37.08 -8.95 -44.61
CA GLY A 472 -37.43 -9.38 -43.26
C GLY A 472 -38.05 -8.28 -42.39
N VAL A 473 -38.16 -7.04 -42.87
CA VAL A 473 -38.64 -5.88 -42.11
C VAL A 473 -39.81 -5.23 -42.86
N VAL A 474 -41.05 -5.50 -42.44
CA VAL A 474 -42.26 -4.99 -43.11
C VAL A 474 -42.39 -3.48 -42.95
N ASP A 475 -42.51 -2.99 -41.70
CA ASP A 475 -42.51 -1.56 -41.38
C ASP A 475 -41.34 -1.19 -40.47
N LYS A 476 -41.20 -1.93 -39.36
CA LYS A 476 -40.08 -1.83 -38.43
C LYS A 476 -39.87 -3.14 -37.69
N ALA A 477 -38.65 -3.38 -37.22
CA ALA A 477 -38.31 -4.50 -36.35
C ALA A 477 -37.25 -4.04 -35.34
N ALA A 478 -37.42 -4.41 -34.07
CA ALA A 478 -36.44 -4.15 -33.02
C ALA A 478 -35.46 -5.33 -32.92
N TYR A 479 -34.17 -5.06 -33.15
CA TYR A 479 -33.10 -6.02 -32.93
C TYR A 479 -32.37 -5.68 -31.64
N SER A 480 -32.12 -6.67 -30.80
CA SER A 480 -31.33 -6.50 -29.58
C SER A 480 -30.33 -7.63 -29.42
N PHE A 481 -29.19 -7.34 -28.79
CA PHE A 481 -28.24 -8.37 -28.41
C PHE A 481 -28.11 -8.47 -26.89
N LYS A 482 -27.73 -9.66 -26.41
CA LYS A 482 -27.18 -9.89 -25.07
C LYS A 482 -25.78 -10.47 -25.20
N ALA A 483 -24.83 -9.95 -24.44
CA ALA A 483 -23.49 -10.49 -24.30
C ALA A 483 -23.33 -11.13 -22.92
N THR A 484 -22.76 -12.32 -22.87
CA THR A 484 -22.60 -13.10 -21.63
C THR A 484 -21.14 -13.40 -21.38
N ILE A 485 -20.67 -13.13 -20.15
CA ILE A 485 -19.33 -13.52 -19.65
C ILE A 485 -19.53 -14.26 -18.33
N ALA A 486 -18.84 -15.38 -18.14
CA ALA A 486 -18.91 -16.24 -16.96
C ALA A 486 -20.37 -16.60 -16.57
N GLY A 487 -21.22 -16.88 -17.57
CA GLY A 487 -22.62 -17.25 -17.38
C GLY A 487 -23.57 -16.13 -16.96
N LYS A 488 -23.11 -14.86 -16.92
CA LYS A 488 -23.94 -13.69 -16.63
C LYS A 488 -24.07 -12.79 -17.85
N VAL A 489 -25.28 -12.30 -18.12
CA VAL A 489 -25.49 -11.26 -19.14
C VAL A 489 -24.86 -9.98 -18.63
N VAL A 490 -23.78 -9.54 -19.27
CA VAL A 490 -22.97 -8.39 -18.84
C VAL A 490 -23.35 -7.10 -19.57
N ALA A 491 -23.89 -7.19 -20.78
CA ALA A 491 -24.34 -6.05 -21.56
C ALA A 491 -25.49 -6.43 -22.50
N SER A 492 -26.36 -5.46 -22.79
CA SER A 492 -27.41 -5.59 -23.79
C SER A 492 -27.71 -4.23 -24.41
N GLN A 493 -27.97 -4.21 -25.72
CA GLN A 493 -28.38 -3.00 -26.44
C GLN A 493 -29.40 -3.37 -27.52
N SER A 494 -30.26 -2.41 -27.88
CA SER A 494 -31.23 -2.54 -28.97
C SER A 494 -31.07 -1.46 -30.02
N VAL A 495 -31.41 -1.81 -31.26
CA VAL A 495 -31.55 -0.91 -32.41
C VAL A 495 -32.86 -1.23 -33.14
N THR A 496 -33.55 -0.22 -33.65
CA THR A 496 -34.76 -0.41 -34.47
C THR A 496 -34.41 -0.20 -35.93
N ILE A 497 -34.75 -1.17 -36.77
CA ILE A 497 -34.62 -1.09 -38.22
C ILE A 497 -35.99 -0.76 -38.81
N THR A 498 -36.07 0.19 -39.73
CA THR A 498 -37.33 0.58 -40.39
C THR A 498 -37.25 0.39 -41.90
N ASN A 499 -38.37 0.07 -42.54
CA ASN A 499 -38.52 0.02 -43.99
C ASN A 499 -39.60 1.01 -44.42
N VAL A 500 -39.25 1.94 -45.32
CA VAL A 500 -40.16 3.01 -45.77
C VAL A 500 -40.54 2.76 -47.23
N ASN A 501 -41.84 2.82 -47.53
CA ASN A 501 -42.38 2.69 -48.89
C ASN A 501 -42.70 4.06 -49.49
N ASP A 502 -42.15 4.34 -50.67
CA ASP A 502 -42.48 5.52 -51.48
C ASP A 502 -43.85 5.25 -52.17
N GLY A 503 -44.91 5.97 -51.81
CA GLY A 503 -46.27 5.74 -52.33
C GLY A 503 -46.42 5.91 -53.86
N THR A 504 -47.66 5.81 -54.37
CA THR A 504 -47.97 5.93 -55.81
C THR A 504 -47.87 7.38 -56.31
N SER A 505 -47.19 7.62 -57.44
CA SER A 505 -47.09 8.93 -58.08
C SER A 505 -48.44 9.48 -58.57
N PRO A 506 -48.72 10.79 -58.43
CA PRO A 506 -49.97 11.41 -58.90
C PRO A 506 -50.08 11.44 -60.43
N ILE A 507 -51.32 11.46 -60.95
CA ILE A 507 -51.62 11.67 -62.38
C ILE A 507 -51.71 13.17 -62.65
N ASN A 508 -50.99 13.66 -63.67
CA ASN A 508 -51.01 15.05 -64.12
C ASN A 508 -51.74 15.17 -65.47
N LEU A 509 -52.67 16.12 -65.60
CA LEU A 509 -53.34 16.45 -66.86
C LEU A 509 -52.68 17.68 -67.50
N VAL A 510 -52.31 17.54 -68.78
CA VAL A 510 -51.79 18.62 -69.62
C VAL A 510 -52.69 18.77 -70.83
N ILE A 511 -53.08 20.01 -71.17
CA ILE A 511 -53.71 20.30 -72.45
C ILE A 511 -52.58 20.67 -73.41
N ASP A 512 -52.53 20.02 -74.57
CA ASP A 512 -51.64 20.33 -75.68
C ASP A 512 -52.43 20.97 -76.83
N SER A 513 -51.81 21.90 -77.57
CA SER A 513 -52.48 22.65 -78.63
C SER A 513 -51.73 22.53 -79.94
N SER A 514 -52.41 22.05 -80.99
CA SER A 514 -51.81 21.85 -82.32
C SER A 514 -51.30 23.12 -82.98
N ASN A 515 -51.79 24.30 -82.56
CA ASN A 515 -51.42 25.60 -83.13
C ASN A 515 -51.24 26.69 -82.06
N GLY A 516 -50.83 26.29 -80.84
CA GLY A 516 -50.56 27.21 -79.73
C GLY A 516 -51.81 27.79 -79.06
N TYR A 517 -51.62 28.71 -78.11
CA TYR A 517 -52.70 29.28 -77.27
C TYR A 517 -52.99 30.76 -77.57
N GLN A 518 -52.27 31.36 -78.52
CA GLN A 518 -52.41 32.77 -78.89
C GLN A 518 -52.60 32.90 -80.39
N PHE A 519 -53.70 33.54 -80.79
CA PHE A 519 -54.09 33.69 -82.20
C PHE A 519 -54.10 35.16 -82.61
N LYS A 520 -53.80 35.46 -83.88
CA LYS A 520 -53.80 36.83 -84.45
C LYS A 520 -54.76 36.92 -85.63
N ASN A 521 -55.30 38.12 -85.88
CA ASN A 521 -56.14 38.45 -87.04
C ASN A 521 -57.46 37.66 -87.16
N ASN A 522 -58.07 37.21 -86.07
CA ASN A 522 -59.30 36.39 -86.08
C ASN A 522 -59.20 35.15 -86.99
N ILE A 523 -58.02 34.51 -87.03
CA ILE A 523 -57.83 33.20 -87.65
C ILE A 523 -57.49 32.23 -86.52
N ILE A 524 -58.51 31.54 -86.01
CA ILE A 524 -58.41 30.52 -84.98
C ILE A 524 -58.77 29.18 -85.60
N ASN A 525 -57.79 28.29 -85.61
CA ASN A 525 -57.96 26.87 -85.88
C ASN A 525 -56.86 26.14 -85.10
N THR A 526 -57.24 25.57 -83.96
CA THR A 526 -56.37 24.71 -83.17
C THR A 526 -57.16 23.51 -82.65
N THR A 527 -56.47 22.40 -82.40
CA THR A 527 -57.03 21.28 -81.67
C THR A 527 -56.37 21.20 -80.31
N PHE A 528 -57.17 21.29 -79.25
CA PHE A 528 -56.71 20.98 -77.90
C PHE A 528 -56.85 19.49 -77.64
N THR A 529 -55.81 18.88 -77.09
CA THR A 529 -55.77 17.46 -76.73
C THR A 529 -55.38 17.32 -75.27
N ALA A 530 -56.18 16.60 -74.49
CA ALA A 530 -55.85 16.29 -73.10
C ALA A 530 -54.89 15.10 -73.04
N ILE A 531 -53.78 15.26 -72.32
CA ILE A 531 -52.72 14.27 -72.15
C ILE A 531 -52.52 14.01 -70.66
N LEU A 532 -52.67 12.76 -70.24
CA LEU A 532 -52.48 12.34 -68.85
C LEU A 532 -51.11 11.71 -68.68
N TYR A 533 -50.32 12.22 -67.74
CA TYR A 533 -49.01 11.70 -67.38
C TYR A 533 -49.01 11.09 -65.98
N GLN A 534 -48.43 9.90 -65.86
CA GLN A 534 -48.02 9.32 -64.58
C GLN A 534 -46.61 8.77 -64.75
N ASN A 535 -45.70 9.06 -63.83
CA ASN A 535 -44.28 8.69 -63.94
C ASN A 535 -43.63 9.12 -65.27
N ASN A 536 -43.94 10.34 -65.74
CA ASN A 536 -43.43 10.92 -67.00
C ASN A 536 -43.77 10.10 -68.27
N LYS A 537 -44.80 9.24 -68.21
CA LYS A 537 -45.32 8.51 -69.38
C LYS A 537 -46.79 8.86 -69.58
N GLU A 538 -47.19 9.04 -70.84
CA GLU A 538 -48.60 9.18 -71.17
C GLU A 538 -49.34 7.86 -70.86
N ILE A 539 -50.42 7.92 -70.09
CA ILE A 539 -51.11 6.72 -69.57
C ILE A 539 -52.36 6.32 -70.37
N ASP A 540 -52.87 7.22 -71.21
CA ASP A 540 -54.07 7.00 -72.02
C ASP A 540 -53.91 7.59 -73.42
N SER A 541 -52.91 7.14 -74.18
CA SER A 541 -52.62 7.62 -75.55
C SER A 541 -53.81 7.56 -76.49
N ASP A 542 -54.66 6.54 -76.32
CA ASP A 542 -55.76 6.25 -77.24
C ASP A 542 -57.09 6.91 -76.80
N GLY A 543 -57.13 7.47 -75.58
CA GLY A 543 -58.31 8.14 -75.03
C GLY A 543 -59.45 7.19 -74.66
N THR A 544 -59.10 5.95 -74.29
CA THR A 544 -60.08 4.89 -74.02
C THR A 544 -60.20 4.54 -72.54
N LYS A 545 -59.27 5.02 -71.70
CA LYS A 545 -59.24 4.71 -70.26
C LYS A 545 -59.88 5.80 -69.41
N PHE A 546 -59.97 7.02 -69.93
CA PHE A 546 -60.57 8.15 -69.22
C PHE A 546 -61.67 8.79 -70.06
N SER A 547 -62.67 9.33 -69.35
CA SER A 547 -63.67 10.25 -69.88
C SER A 547 -63.11 11.66 -69.84
N TYR A 548 -63.10 12.38 -70.97
CA TYR A 548 -62.54 13.73 -71.09
C TYR A 548 -63.66 14.73 -71.37
N ILE A 549 -64.02 15.50 -70.36
CA ILE A 549 -65.11 16.49 -70.44
C ILE A 549 -64.52 17.88 -70.49
N TRP A 550 -64.87 18.62 -71.55
CA TRP A 550 -64.38 19.97 -71.77
C TRP A 550 -65.40 21.00 -71.32
N SER A 551 -64.91 22.06 -70.68
CA SER A 551 -65.71 23.21 -70.32
C SER A 551 -65.03 24.50 -70.78
N LYS A 552 -65.84 25.43 -71.26
CA LYS A 552 -65.45 26.75 -71.69
C LYS A 552 -66.02 27.82 -70.76
N THR A 553 -65.16 28.79 -70.46
CA THR A 553 -65.51 30.05 -69.81
C THR A 553 -65.20 31.22 -70.75
N ASN A 554 -66.15 32.14 -70.92
CA ASN A 554 -66.04 33.32 -71.77
C ASN A 554 -65.03 34.34 -71.24
N SER A 555 -64.72 35.37 -72.03
CA SER A 555 -63.75 36.43 -71.69
C SER A 555 -64.11 37.19 -70.40
N ASP A 556 -65.39 37.25 -70.05
CA ASP A 556 -65.92 37.90 -68.85
C ASP A 556 -65.95 36.97 -67.62
N GLY A 557 -65.50 35.73 -67.75
CA GLY A 557 -65.52 34.74 -66.67
C GLY A 557 -66.84 33.98 -66.53
N THR A 558 -67.83 34.23 -67.39
CA THR A 558 -69.10 33.47 -67.37
C THR A 558 -68.98 32.13 -68.09
N VAL A 559 -69.65 31.11 -67.58
CA VAL A 559 -69.69 29.78 -68.17
C VAL A 559 -70.46 29.81 -69.48
N ASP A 560 -69.88 29.30 -70.57
CA ASP A 560 -70.58 29.17 -71.85
C ASP A 560 -71.50 27.96 -71.82
N THR A 561 -72.74 28.17 -71.38
CA THR A 561 -73.70 27.08 -71.13
C THR A 561 -74.06 26.33 -72.43
N ALA A 562 -74.14 27.04 -73.56
CA ALA A 562 -74.47 26.42 -74.84
C ALA A 562 -73.29 25.59 -75.38
N TRP A 563 -72.07 26.13 -75.28
CA TRP A 563 -70.87 25.41 -75.69
C TRP A 563 -70.62 24.18 -74.81
N ASN A 564 -70.76 24.31 -73.48
CA ASN A 564 -70.54 23.21 -72.55
C ASN A 564 -71.57 22.09 -72.71
N LEU A 565 -72.83 22.44 -72.99
CA LEU A 565 -73.87 21.44 -73.29
C LEU A 565 -73.56 20.69 -74.60
N ALA A 566 -73.01 21.37 -75.60
CA ALA A 566 -72.61 20.74 -76.86
C ALA A 566 -71.39 19.80 -76.72
N HIS A 567 -70.53 20.03 -75.73
CA HIS A 567 -69.29 19.27 -75.48
C HIS A 567 -69.35 18.42 -74.20
N GLN A 568 -70.56 18.06 -73.76
CA GLN A 568 -70.78 17.22 -72.56
C GLN A 568 -70.44 15.73 -72.79
N THR A 569 -70.19 15.32 -74.03
CA THR A 569 -69.78 13.96 -74.37
C THR A 569 -68.26 13.85 -74.32
N SER A 570 -67.75 12.74 -73.78
CA SER A 570 -66.30 12.50 -73.69
C SER A 570 -65.61 12.64 -75.05
N GLN A 571 -64.60 13.51 -75.10
CA GLN A 571 -63.74 13.70 -76.27
C GLN A 571 -62.32 14.01 -75.80
N LYS A 572 -61.34 13.17 -76.14
CA LYS A 572 -59.92 13.42 -75.78
C LYS A 572 -59.38 14.71 -76.40
N SER A 573 -59.89 15.08 -77.58
CA SER A 573 -59.51 16.30 -78.29
C SER A 573 -60.71 17.08 -78.77
N ILE A 574 -60.60 18.41 -78.77
CA ILE A 574 -61.61 19.33 -79.27
C ILE A 574 -60.99 20.33 -80.24
N THR A 575 -61.71 20.70 -81.30
CA THR A 575 -61.27 21.73 -82.24
C THR A 575 -61.86 23.08 -81.85
N ILE A 576 -61.00 24.07 -81.68
CA ILE A 576 -61.37 25.45 -81.37
C ILE A 576 -61.21 26.31 -82.61
N THR A 577 -62.27 27.04 -82.94
CA THR A 577 -62.37 27.89 -84.12
C THR A 577 -62.73 29.33 -83.75
N ASN A 578 -62.86 30.19 -84.75
CA ASN A 578 -63.27 31.58 -84.58
C ASN A 578 -64.65 31.75 -83.91
N SER A 579 -65.56 30.78 -84.02
CA SER A 579 -66.85 30.86 -83.32
C SER A 579 -66.72 30.63 -81.82
N ASP A 580 -65.65 29.97 -81.38
CA ASP A 580 -65.48 29.52 -80.00
C ASP A 580 -64.78 30.56 -79.13
N VAL A 581 -64.16 31.60 -79.71
CA VAL A 581 -63.37 32.58 -78.96
C VAL A 581 -63.72 34.01 -79.40
N TRP A 582 -64.33 34.77 -78.50
CA TRP A 582 -64.52 36.21 -78.65
C TRP A 582 -63.57 36.96 -77.70
N GLN A 583 -62.53 37.59 -78.26
CA GLN A 583 -61.39 38.21 -77.55
C GLN A 583 -60.51 37.22 -76.76
N ARG A 584 -61.09 36.49 -75.81
CA ARG A 584 -60.45 35.48 -74.96
C ARG A 584 -61.48 34.44 -74.52
N ALA A 585 -61.05 33.20 -74.33
CA ALA A 585 -61.81 32.18 -73.62
C ALA A 585 -60.83 31.29 -72.84
N THR A 586 -61.32 30.67 -71.76
CA THR A 586 -60.59 29.64 -71.01
C THR A 586 -61.24 28.30 -71.28
N PHE A 587 -60.43 27.29 -71.57
CA PHE A 587 -60.88 25.92 -71.78
C PHE A 587 -60.22 25.04 -70.72
N ASP A 588 -61.04 24.29 -70.01
CA ASP A 588 -60.62 23.32 -69.01
C ASP A 588 -61.06 21.93 -69.47
N CYS A 589 -60.30 20.91 -69.09
CA CYS A 589 -60.63 19.52 -69.32
C CYS A 589 -60.58 18.76 -68.00
N THR A 590 -61.66 18.05 -67.69
CA THR A 590 -61.71 17.11 -66.57
C THR A 590 -61.56 15.70 -67.13
N ALA A 591 -60.61 14.93 -66.59
CA ALA A 591 -60.43 13.53 -66.93
C ALA A 591 -60.83 12.63 -65.75
N GLU A 592 -61.79 11.74 -65.97
CA GLU A 592 -62.26 10.78 -64.98
C GLU A 592 -62.03 9.35 -65.47
N PRO A 593 -61.47 8.43 -64.65
CA PRO A 593 -61.29 7.04 -65.07
C PRO A 593 -62.62 6.41 -65.49
N LEU A 594 -62.63 5.72 -66.63
CA LEU A 594 -63.72 4.84 -67.02
C LEU A 594 -63.53 3.53 -66.24
N ASN A 595 -64.43 3.27 -65.28
CA ASN A 595 -64.40 2.04 -64.47
C ASN A 595 -64.49 0.77 -65.34
#